data_AF-A0A0T5NQJ6-F1
#
_entry.id   AF-A0A0T5NQJ6-F1
#
_cell.length_a   1.000
_cell.length_b   1.000
_cell.length_c   1.000
_cell.angle_alpha   90.00
_cell.angle_beta   90.00
_cell.angle_gamma   90.00
#
_symmetry.space_group_name_H-M   'P 1'
#
loop_
_entity.id
_entity.type
_entity.pdbx_description
1 polymer ?
#
loop_
_entity_poly.entity_id
_entity_poly.type
_entity_poly.pdbx_seq_one_letter_code
_entity_poly.pdbx_strand_id
1 'polypeptide(L)'
;MLTEDKAKAIAARLACIISYDQLAQADLAIEAVFEDMRIKKGILSKLEAVLPETCILATNTSYLDVNEMATGLRHPGRFLGLHFFSPAHIMKLLEVIRADATSEATLGAAFRVAKAIHKIPALSGVCVRDS
;
A
#
# COMPACT_ATOMS: atom_id res chain seq x y z
N MET A 1 -15.05 6.78 21.80
CA MET A 1 -15.72 7.59 20.75
C MET A 1 -14.86 8.78 20.41
N LEU A 2 -14.80 9.17 19.13
CA LEU A 2 -14.17 10.42 18.69
C LEU A 2 -15.04 11.60 19.15
N THR A 3 -14.43 12.68 19.62
CA THR A 3 -15.15 13.95 19.81
C THR A 3 -15.42 14.59 18.45
N GLU A 4 -16.44 15.45 18.37
CA GLU A 4 -16.80 16.14 17.13
C GLU A 4 -15.63 16.95 16.55
N ASP A 5 -14.91 17.69 17.39
CA ASP A 5 -13.74 18.46 16.97
C ASP A 5 -12.62 17.58 16.41
N LYS A 6 -12.37 16.42 17.04
CA LYS A 6 -11.39 15.45 16.54
C LYS A 6 -11.83 14.84 15.22
N ALA A 7 -13.12 14.55 15.06
CA ALA A 7 -13.67 14.04 13.80
C ALA A 7 -13.52 15.07 12.67
N LYS A 8 -13.85 16.35 12.91
CA LYS A 8 -13.66 17.46 11.96
C LYS A 8 -12.19 17.64 11.57
N ALA A 9 -11.29 17.62 12.56
CA ALA A 9 -9.85 17.77 12.32
C ALA A 9 -9.25 16.63 11.49
N ILE A 10 -9.73 15.39 11.67
CA ILE A 10 -9.32 14.23 10.84
C ILE A 10 -9.92 14.35 9.43
N ALA A 11 -11.21 14.67 9.32
CA ALA A 11 -11.88 14.80 8.04
C ALA A 11 -11.26 15.89 7.15
N ALA A 12 -10.78 16.99 7.73
CA ALA A 12 -10.09 18.06 7.01
C ALA A 12 -8.75 17.62 6.37
N ARG A 13 -8.21 16.45 6.73
CA ARG A 13 -7.00 15.86 6.13
C ARG A 13 -7.32 14.92 4.96
N LEU A 14 -8.60 14.63 4.72
CA LEU A 14 -9.04 13.73 3.67
C LEU A 14 -9.42 14.53 2.44
N ALA A 15 -8.87 14.14 1.30
CA ALA A 15 -9.27 14.63 -0.01
C ALA A 15 -9.77 13.45 -0.85
N CYS A 16 -10.89 13.63 -1.54
CA CYS A 16 -11.41 12.66 -2.50
C CYS A 16 -11.04 13.13 -3.91
N ILE A 17 -10.29 12.30 -4.63
CA ILE A 17 -9.81 12.59 -5.97
C ILE A 17 -10.29 11.48 -6.91
N ILE A 18 -10.76 11.85 -8.09
CA ILE A 18 -11.33 10.93 -9.08
C ILE A 18 -10.47 10.79 -10.35
N SER A 19 -9.31 11.45 -10.40
CA SER A 19 -8.39 11.40 -11.54
C SER A 19 -6.92 11.42 -11.10
N TYR A 20 -6.07 10.70 -11.84
CA TYR A 20 -4.66 10.51 -11.50
C TYR A 20 -3.81 11.78 -11.64
N ASP A 21 -4.18 12.69 -12.54
CA ASP A 21 -3.52 13.98 -12.77
C ASP A 21 -3.71 14.99 -11.63
N GLN A 22 -4.70 14.76 -10.78
CA GLN A 22 -5.00 15.57 -9.60
C GLN A 22 -4.37 15.04 -8.31
N LEU A 23 -3.62 13.94 -8.39
CA LEU A 23 -2.95 13.37 -7.23
C LEU A 23 -1.85 14.33 -6.74
N ALA A 24 -1.94 14.69 -5.46
CA ALA A 24 -0.84 15.37 -4.79
C ALA A 24 0.38 14.45 -4.70
N GLN A 25 1.56 15.04 -4.53
CA GLN A 25 2.76 14.27 -4.20
C GLN A 25 2.53 13.46 -2.92
N ALA A 26 2.95 12.20 -2.93
CA ALA A 26 2.77 11.28 -1.83
C ALA A 26 4.04 10.45 -1.61
N ASP A 27 4.32 10.11 -0.35
CA ASP A 27 5.43 9.22 0.02
C ASP A 27 5.03 7.74 -0.01
N LEU A 28 3.74 7.45 0.09
CA LEU A 28 3.16 6.10 0.09
C LEU A 28 1.79 6.12 -0.59
N ALA A 29 1.59 5.23 -1.55
CA ALA A 29 0.30 4.95 -2.18
C ALA A 29 -0.09 3.49 -1.94
N ILE A 30 -1.31 3.24 -1.46
CA ILE A 30 -1.82 1.91 -1.14
C ILE A 30 -3.00 1.59 -2.07
N GLU A 31 -2.82 0.60 -2.93
CA GLU A 31 -3.86 0.03 -3.78
C GLU A 31 -4.76 -0.90 -2.93
N ALA A 32 -6.08 -0.65 -2.95
CA ALA A 32 -7.07 -1.42 -2.18
C ALA A 32 -8.40 -1.60 -2.95
N VAL A 33 -8.31 -1.81 -4.27
CA VAL A 33 -9.45 -2.13 -5.14
C VAL A 33 -9.76 -3.63 -5.15
N PHE A 34 -10.76 -4.01 -5.94
CA PHE A 34 -11.19 -5.39 -6.16
C PHE A 34 -10.03 -6.34 -6.52
N GLU A 35 -10.14 -7.60 -6.11
CA GLU A 35 -9.14 -8.66 -6.33
C GLU A 35 -9.14 -9.17 -7.77
N ASP A 36 -8.61 -8.35 -8.69
CA ASP A 36 -8.27 -8.75 -10.07
C ASP A 36 -6.85 -8.26 -10.41
N MET A 37 -5.98 -9.19 -10.81
CA MET A 37 -4.57 -8.91 -11.11
C MET A 37 -4.39 -7.86 -12.19
N ARG A 38 -5.20 -7.89 -13.26
CA ARG A 38 -5.08 -6.95 -14.38
C ARG A 38 -5.47 -5.54 -13.95
N ILE A 39 -6.54 -5.43 -13.17
CA ILE A 39 -6.99 -4.14 -12.63
C ILE A 39 -5.90 -3.54 -11.73
N LYS A 40 -5.37 -4.32 -10.79
CA LYS A 40 -4.35 -3.85 -9.85
C LYS A 40 -3.05 -3.45 -10.54
N LYS A 41 -2.53 -4.27 -11.45
CA LYS A 41 -1.34 -3.93 -12.26
C LYS A 41 -1.55 -2.66 -13.07
N GLY A 42 -2.74 -2.49 -13.67
CA GLY A 42 -3.09 -1.27 -14.40
C GLY A 42 -3.13 -0.02 -13.51
N ILE A 43 -3.65 -0.14 -12.29
CA ILE A 43 -3.65 0.96 -11.31
C ILE A 43 -2.23 1.28 -10.86
N LEU A 44 -1.44 0.28 -10.49
CA LEU A 44 -0.07 0.47 -10.03
C LEU A 44 0.80 1.11 -11.11
N SER A 45 0.66 0.70 -12.38
CA SER A 45 1.36 1.33 -13.50
C SER A 45 0.97 2.81 -13.67
N LYS A 46 -0.33 3.15 -13.56
CA LYS A 46 -0.80 4.54 -13.62
C LYS A 46 -0.26 5.37 -12.45
N LEU A 47 -0.29 4.83 -11.23
CA LEU A 47 0.28 5.46 -10.05
C LEU A 47 1.79 5.68 -10.22
N GLU A 48 2.51 4.68 -10.72
CA GLU A 48 3.95 4.76 -10.97
C GLU A 48 4.30 5.85 -11.99
N ALA A 49 3.43 6.12 -12.96
CA ALA A 49 3.62 7.12 -13.99
C ALA A 49 3.45 8.56 -13.47
N VAL A 50 2.55 8.79 -12.51
CA VAL A 50 2.19 10.14 -12.05
C VAL A 50 2.80 10.52 -10.71
N LEU A 51 3.14 9.56 -9.86
CA LEU A 51 3.76 9.79 -8.55
C LEU A 51 5.29 9.85 -8.66
N PRO A 52 5.96 10.60 -7.76
CA PRO A 52 7.42 10.68 -7.77
C PRO A 52 8.07 9.30 -7.60
N GLU A 53 9.29 9.14 -8.10
CA GLU A 53 10.05 7.88 -7.97
C GLU A 53 10.37 7.53 -6.51
N THR A 54 10.30 8.51 -5.60
CA THR A 54 10.46 8.33 -4.15
C THR A 54 9.20 7.75 -3.48
N CYS A 55 8.05 7.75 -4.15
CA CYS A 55 6.80 7.23 -3.60
C CYS A 55 6.85 5.71 -3.51
N ILE A 56 6.58 5.16 -2.34
CA ILE A 56 6.40 3.71 -2.18
C ILE A 56 5.02 3.32 -2.72
N LEU A 57 4.99 2.27 -3.54
CA LEU A 57 3.75 1.67 -3.99
C LEU A 57 3.48 0.44 -3.13
N ALA A 58 2.24 0.28 -2.68
CA ALA A 58 1.84 -0.89 -1.92
C ALA A 58 0.48 -1.42 -2.38
N THR A 59 0.24 -2.70 -2.17
CA THR A 59 -1.08 -3.32 -2.36
C THR A 59 -1.60 -3.89 -1.05
N ASN A 60 -2.90 -3.73 -0.78
CA ASN A 60 -3.62 -4.36 0.32
C ASN A 60 -4.17 -5.75 -0.07
N THR A 61 -3.73 -6.34 -1.19
CA THR A 61 -4.25 -7.64 -1.64
C THR A 61 -4.14 -8.72 -0.55
N SER A 62 -5.13 -9.59 -0.48
CA SER A 62 -5.15 -10.72 0.46
C SER A 62 -4.76 -12.06 -0.19
N TYR A 63 -4.80 -12.16 -1.52
CA TYR A 63 -4.70 -13.47 -2.21
C TYR A 63 -3.85 -13.46 -3.48
N LEU A 64 -3.62 -12.30 -4.09
CA LEU A 64 -2.88 -12.23 -5.34
C LEU A 64 -1.38 -12.26 -5.09
N ASP A 65 -0.67 -12.83 -6.05
CA ASP A 65 0.78 -12.90 -6.04
C ASP A 65 1.39 -11.48 -6.16
N VAL A 66 2.05 -11.03 -5.10
CA VAL A 66 2.72 -9.72 -5.04
C VAL A 66 3.93 -9.68 -5.98
N ASN A 67 4.63 -10.80 -6.21
CA ASN A 67 5.73 -10.87 -7.16
C ASN A 67 5.21 -10.66 -8.60
N GLU A 68 4.14 -11.36 -8.97
CA GLU A 68 3.49 -11.17 -10.29
C GLU A 68 2.99 -9.74 -10.47
N MET A 69 2.44 -9.13 -9.42
CA MET A 69 1.95 -7.76 -9.47
C MET A 69 3.08 -6.73 -9.67
N ALA A 70 4.28 -7.02 -9.15
CA ALA A 70 5.46 -6.20 -9.36
C ALA A 70 5.96 -6.24 -10.82
N THR A 71 5.60 -7.28 -11.59
CA THR A 71 6.05 -7.39 -12.98
C THR A 71 5.45 -6.27 -13.84
N GLY A 72 6.30 -5.55 -14.55
CA GLY A 72 5.91 -4.40 -15.38
C GLY A 72 6.00 -3.04 -14.69
N LEU A 73 6.32 -2.99 -13.39
CA LEU A 73 6.77 -1.74 -12.75
C LEU A 73 8.17 -1.38 -13.23
N ARG A 74 8.41 -0.09 -13.46
CA ARG A 74 9.72 0.47 -13.84
C ARG A 74 10.71 0.42 -12.68
N HIS A 75 10.23 0.59 -11.46
CA HIS A 75 11.02 0.58 -10.23
C HIS A 75 10.44 -0.41 -9.20
N PRO A 76 10.50 -1.73 -9.45
CA PRO A 76 9.85 -2.71 -8.59
C PRO A 76 10.43 -2.73 -7.15
N GLY A 77 11.63 -2.17 -6.94
CA GLY A 77 12.24 -2.07 -5.61
C GLY A 77 11.53 -1.15 -4.62
N ARG A 78 10.62 -0.29 -5.08
CA ARG A 78 9.76 0.55 -4.22
C ARG A 78 8.35 -0.01 -4.02
N PHE A 79 8.14 -1.28 -4.38
CA PHE A 79 6.84 -1.96 -4.25
C PHE A 79 6.88 -3.06 -3.19
N LEU A 80 5.77 -3.22 -2.44
CA LEU A 80 5.56 -4.31 -1.47
C LEU A 80 4.07 -4.57 -1.22
N GLY A 81 3.73 -5.65 -0.54
CA GLY A 81 2.39 -5.82 0.02
C GLY A 81 2.28 -5.20 1.41
N LEU A 82 1.18 -4.50 1.69
CA LEU A 82 0.90 -3.84 2.96
C LEU A 82 -0.54 -4.18 3.38
N HIS A 83 -0.71 -5.38 3.92
CA HIS A 83 -2.02 -6.01 4.10
C HIS A 83 -2.60 -5.71 5.49
N PHE A 84 -3.66 -4.91 5.49
CA PHE A 84 -4.46 -4.54 6.64
C PHE A 84 -5.56 -5.57 6.88
N PHE A 85 -5.70 -6.00 8.13
CA PHE A 85 -6.79 -6.89 8.55
C PHE A 85 -8.05 -6.09 8.83
N SER A 86 -9.20 -6.55 8.31
CA SER A 86 -10.48 -5.89 8.53
C SER A 86 -11.07 -6.24 9.90
N PRO A 87 -11.63 -5.27 10.65
CA PRO A 87 -11.65 -3.83 10.35
C PRO A 87 -10.30 -3.16 10.62
N ALA A 88 -9.80 -2.41 9.63
CA ALA A 88 -8.45 -1.85 9.65
C ALA A 88 -8.18 -0.84 10.78
N HIS A 89 -9.20 -0.29 11.44
CA HIS A 89 -9.03 0.61 12.59
C HIS A 89 -9.01 -0.14 13.93
N ILE A 90 -9.42 -1.40 13.96
CA ILE A 90 -9.50 -2.25 15.17
C ILE A 90 -8.31 -3.22 15.19
N MET A 91 -8.05 -3.90 14.09
CA MET A 91 -7.04 -4.96 14.02
C MET A 91 -5.64 -4.37 14.12
N LYS A 92 -4.81 -4.89 15.04
CA LYS A 92 -3.46 -4.37 15.26
C LYS A 92 -2.42 -4.91 14.29
N LEU A 93 -2.59 -6.14 13.83
CA LEU A 93 -1.66 -6.78 12.90
C LEU A 93 -1.69 -6.04 11.54
N LEU A 94 -0.50 -5.82 11.00
CA LEU A 94 -0.28 -5.33 9.63
C LEU A 94 0.79 -6.21 9.02
N GLU A 95 0.46 -6.90 7.95
CA GLU A 95 1.42 -7.76 7.26
C GLU A 95 2.19 -6.94 6.23
N VAL A 96 3.52 -6.97 6.33
CA VAL A 96 4.45 -6.35 5.38
C VAL A 96 5.01 -7.47 4.53
N ILE A 97 4.49 -7.60 3.32
CA ILE A 97 4.81 -8.69 2.40
C ILE A 97 5.96 -8.23 1.50
N ARG A 98 7.13 -8.86 1.66
CA ARG A 98 8.31 -8.60 0.84
C ARG A 98 8.18 -9.32 -0.49
N ALA A 99 8.11 -8.57 -1.59
CA ALA A 99 8.31 -9.10 -2.93
C ALA A 99 9.82 -9.27 -3.21
N ASP A 100 10.17 -10.08 -4.20
CA ASP A 100 11.55 -10.43 -4.53
C ASP A 100 12.42 -9.20 -4.81
N ALA A 101 11.86 -8.23 -5.51
CA ALA A 101 12.54 -6.99 -5.87
C ALA A 101 12.53 -5.93 -4.75
N THR A 102 11.68 -6.08 -3.71
CA THR A 102 11.49 -5.05 -2.68
C THR A 102 12.81 -4.70 -2.00
N SER A 103 13.14 -3.41 -1.98
CA SER A 103 14.36 -2.91 -1.34
C SER A 103 14.26 -2.88 0.18
N GLU A 104 15.39 -3.00 0.86
CA GLU A 104 15.49 -2.85 2.32
C GLU A 104 15.01 -1.47 2.79
N ALA A 105 15.23 -0.42 1.99
CA ALA A 105 14.76 0.93 2.28
C ALA A 105 13.22 1.00 2.30
N THR A 106 12.57 0.35 1.34
CA THR A 106 11.10 0.27 1.24
C THR A 106 10.51 -0.55 2.39
N LEU A 107 11.12 -1.69 2.74
CA LEU A 107 10.74 -2.45 3.94
C LEU A 107 10.87 -1.60 5.20
N GLY A 108 12.01 -0.94 5.40
CA GLY A 108 12.23 -0.08 6.56
C GLY A 108 11.22 1.07 6.67
N ALA A 109 10.86 1.69 5.54
CA ALA A 109 9.82 2.71 5.48
C ALA A 109 8.43 2.17 5.84
N ALA A 110 8.03 1.00 5.31
CA ALA A 110 6.74 0.39 5.65
C ALA A 110 6.65 0.06 7.15
N PHE A 111 7.72 -0.47 7.75
CA PHE A 111 7.77 -0.71 9.20
C PHE A 111 7.66 0.58 10.03
N ARG A 112 8.26 1.68 9.57
CA ARG A 112 8.12 3.00 10.23
C ARG A 112 6.68 3.52 10.13
N VAL A 113 6.05 3.44 8.96
CA VAL A 113 4.65 3.83 8.78
C VAL A 113 3.75 3.00 9.69
N ALA A 114 3.88 1.67 9.67
CA ALA A 114 3.11 0.76 10.52
C ALA A 114 3.15 1.15 12.00
N LYS A 115 4.36 1.42 12.53
CA LYS A 115 4.54 1.86 13.92
C LYS A 115 3.92 3.23 14.18
N ALA A 116 4.07 4.18 13.26
CA ALA A 116 3.52 5.53 13.38
C ALA A 116 1.98 5.54 13.45
N ILE A 117 1.33 4.57 12.79
CA ILE A 117 -0.13 4.38 12.85
C ILE A 117 -0.56 3.34 13.91
N HIS A 118 0.33 3.01 14.86
CA HIS A 118 0.08 2.10 15.98
C HIS A 118 -0.33 0.68 15.58
N LYS A 119 0.16 0.19 14.44
CA LYS A 119 0.09 -1.22 14.03
C LYS A 119 1.29 -2.01 14.54
N ILE A 120 1.12 -3.33 14.56
CA ILE A 120 2.15 -4.34 14.83
C ILE A 120 2.54 -4.92 13.47
N PRO A 121 3.65 -4.48 12.86
CA PRO A 121 4.09 -5.02 11.58
C PRO A 121 4.67 -6.43 11.75
N ALA A 122 4.28 -7.36 10.87
CA ALA A 122 4.90 -8.67 10.74
C ALA A 122 5.46 -8.82 9.31
N LEU A 123 6.73 -9.20 9.18
CA LEU A 123 7.33 -9.47 7.88
C LEU A 123 6.86 -10.84 7.38
N SER A 124 6.40 -10.90 6.13
CA SER A 124 6.15 -12.16 5.42
C SER A 124 6.76 -12.13 4.03
N GLY A 125 6.99 -13.32 3.48
CA GLY A 125 7.32 -13.50 2.06
C GLY A 125 6.07 -13.77 1.24
N VAL A 126 6.24 -13.79 -0.08
CA VAL A 126 5.18 -14.19 -1.01
C VAL A 126 5.00 -15.71 -0.93
N CYS A 127 3.81 -16.16 -0.51
CA CYS A 127 3.44 -17.56 -0.37
C CYS A 127 2.13 -17.86 -1.10
N VAL A 128 2.17 -17.81 -2.43
CA VAL A 128 1.07 -18.31 -3.27
C VAL A 128 1.33 -19.79 -3.60
N ARG A 129 0.27 -20.60 -3.63
CA ARG A 129 0.39 -21.99 -4.09
C ARG A 129 0.62 -21.97 -5.60
N ASP A 130 1.69 -22.65 -6.04
CA ASP A 130 1.84 -23.00 -7.45
C ASP A 130 0.56 -23.71 -7.91
N SER A 131 -0.04 -23.21 -8.99
CA SER A 131 -1.23 -23.80 -9.63
C SER A 131 -0.84 -24.97 -10.52
#